data_AF-A0A965TV41-F1
#
_entry.id   AF-A0A965TV41-F1
#
_cell.length_a   1.000
_cell.length_b   1.000
_cell.length_c   1.000
_cell.angle_alpha   90.00
_cell.angle_beta   90.00
_cell.angle_gamma   90.00
#
_symmetry.space_group_name_H-M   'P 1'
#
loop_
_entity.id
_entity.type
_entity.pdbx_description
1 polymer ?
#
loop_
_entity_poly.entity_id
_entity_poly.type
_entity_poly.pdbx_seq_one_letter_code
_entity_poly.pdbx_strand_id
1 'polypeptide(L)' 'IKPIRKSHDNPAIKELYEDFLKKPLGHISHELLHTNYVERGVY' A
#
# COMPACT_ATOMS: atom_id res chain seq x y z
N ILE A 1 28.54 -4.45 5.32
CA ILE A 1 27.43 -3.53 4.95
C ILE A 1 26.31 -4.40 4.41
N LYS A 2 25.10 -4.35 4.99
CA LYS A 2 23.95 -5.08 4.43
C LYS A 2 23.43 -4.29 3.22
N PRO A 3 23.02 -4.95 2.12
CA PRO A 3 22.46 -4.25 0.97
C PRO A 3 21.19 -3.50 1.36
N ILE A 4 20.98 -2.31 0.78
CA ILE A 4 19.76 -1.54 0.99
C ILE A 4 18.60 -2.24 0.27
N ARG A 5 17.58 -2.65 1.03
CA ARG A 5 16.37 -3.28 0.50
C ARG A 5 15.34 -2.22 0.14
N LYS A 6 14.72 -2.33 -1.04
CA LYS A 6 13.57 -1.51 -1.48
C LYS A 6 12.32 -2.37 -1.58
N SER A 7 11.17 -1.88 -1.10
CA SER A 7 9.93 -2.67 -1.09
C SER A 7 9.37 -2.93 -2.48
N HIS A 8 9.57 -2.01 -3.44
CA HIS A 8 9.18 -2.22 -4.84
C HIS A 8 10.04 -3.26 -5.59
N ASP A 9 11.18 -3.67 -5.02
CA ASP A 9 12.01 -4.74 -5.59
C ASP A 9 11.65 -6.13 -5.04
N ASN A 10 10.77 -6.22 -4.04
CA ASN A 10 10.35 -7.49 -3.45
C ASN A 10 9.44 -8.27 -4.43
N PRO A 11 9.81 -9.51 -4.85
CA PRO A 11 9.00 -10.32 -5.77
C PRO A 11 7.55 -10.50 -5.33
N ALA A 12 7.31 -10.75 -4.04
CA ALA A 12 5.96 -10.94 -3.51
C ALA A 12 5.11 -9.65 -3.59
N ILE A 13 5.75 -8.48 -3.50
CA ILE A 13 5.04 -7.20 -3.68
C ILE A 13 4.72 -6.98 -5.16
N LYS A 14 5.63 -7.33 -6.07
CA LYS A 14 5.36 -7.22 -7.51
C LYS A 14 4.19 -8.11 -7.93
N GLU A 15 4.21 -9.39 -7.55
CA GLU A 15 3.13 -10.34 -7.84
C GLU A 15 1.78 -9.86 -7.27
N LEU A 16 1.75 -9.39 -6.02
CA LEU A 16 0.53 -8.85 -5.41
C LEU A 16 -0.04 -7.65 -6.19
N TYR A 17 0.83 -6.75 -6.67
CA TYR A 17 0.38 -5.61 -7.48
C TYR A 17 0.05 -6.00 -8.91
N GLU A 18 0.72 -6.97 -9.52
CA GLU A 18 0.42 -7.42 -10.88
C GLU A 18 -0.91 -8.17 -10.93
N ASP A 19 -1.15 -9.08 -9.99
CA ASP A 19 -2.28 -10.00 -10.04
C ASP A 19 -3.53 -9.45 -9.37
N PHE A 20 -3.39 -8.68 -8.28
CA PHE A 20 -4.52 -8.27 -7.45
C PHE A 20 -4.70 -6.76 -7.35
N LEU A 21 -3.74 -6.03 -6.78
CA LEU A 21 -3.91 -4.60 -6.46
C LEU A 21 -3.83 -3.68 -7.69
N LYS A 22 -3.25 -4.17 -8.79
CA LYS A 22 -3.04 -3.54 -10.11
C LYS A 22 -2.13 -2.31 -10.10
N LYS A 23 -2.47 -1.28 -9.34
CA LYS A 23 -1.69 -0.04 -9.29
C LYS A 23 -1.70 0.57 -7.87
N PRO A 24 -0.59 1.18 -7.44
CA PRO A 24 -0.59 2.01 -6.24
C PRO A 24 -1.60 3.15 -6.42
N LEU A 25 -2.28 3.53 -5.33
CA LEU A 25 -3.35 4.55 -5.37
C LEU A 25 -4.51 4.19 -6.31
N GLY A 26 -4.65 2.92 -6.71
CA GLY A 26 -5.82 2.42 -7.42
C GLY A 26 -7.03 2.25 -6.51
N HIS A 27 -8.21 2.02 -7.10
CA HIS A 27 -9.46 1.83 -6.34
C HIS A 27 -9.34 0.73 -5.29
N ILE A 28 -8.90 -0.48 -5.69
CA ILE A 28 -8.69 -1.62 -4.78
C ILE A 28 -7.65 -1.28 -3.69
N SER A 29 -6.57 -0.59 -4.05
CA SER A 29 -5.58 -0.14 -3.07
C SER A 29 -6.20 0.82 -2.07
N HIS A 30 -6.96 1.84 -2.53
CA HIS A 30 -7.64 2.80 -1.67
C HIS A 30 -8.66 2.15 -0.73
N GLU A 31 -9.39 1.16 -1.21
CA GLU A 31 -10.38 0.44 -0.41
C GLU A 31 -9.73 -0.40 0.70
N LEU A 32 -8.64 -1.09 0.40
CA LEU A 32 -8.03 -2.06 1.33
C LEU A 32 -6.90 -1.52 2.18
N LEU A 33 -6.12 -0.56 1.65
CA LEU A 33 -4.84 -0.14 2.23
C LEU A 33 -4.84 1.32 2.70
N HIS A 34 -5.86 2.10 2.34
CA HIS A 34 -5.97 3.48 2.78
C HIS A 34 -7.08 3.64 3.83
N THR A 35 -6.98 4.69 4.61
CA THR A 35 -7.96 5.03 5.64
C THR A 35 -8.20 6.54 5.65
N ASN A 36 -9.27 6.96 6.32
CA ASN A 36 -9.66 8.35 6.45
C ASN A 36 -9.57 8.78 7.91
N TYR A 37 -9.31 10.06 8.12
CA TYR A 37 -9.36 10.65 9.45
C TYR A 37 -10.79 11.09 9.78
N VAL A 38 -11.16 10.98 11.05
CA VAL A 38 -12.40 11.53 11.59
C VAL A 38 -12.00 12.62 12.58
N GLU A 39 -12.65 13.79 12.46
CA GLU A 39 -12.45 14.89 13.39
C GLU A 39 -12.75 14.44 14.82
N ARG A 40 -11.87 14.80 15.76
CA ARG A 40 -12.08 14.46 17.17
C ARG A 40 -13.16 15.38 17.74
N GLY A 41 -14.10 14.80 18.49
CA GLY A 41 -15.18 15.56 19.13
C GLY A 41 -14.65 16.64 20.07
N VAL A 42 -15.45 17.70 20.25
CA VAL A 42 -15.19 18.75 21.24
C VAL A 42 -15.54 18.19 22.63
N TYR A 43 -14.59 18.24 23.56
CA TYR A 43 -14.77 17.83 24.97
C TYR A 43 -15.66 18.81 25.71
#